data_AF-A0A3R8RFN9-F1
#
_entry.id   AF-A0A3R8RFN9-F1
#
_cell.length_a   1.000
_cell.length_b   1.000
_cell.length_c   1.000
_cell.angle_alpha   90.00
_cell.angle_beta   90.00
_cell.angle_gamma   90.00
#
_symmetry.space_group_name_H-M   'P 1'
#
loop_
_entity.id
_entity.type
_entity.pdbx_description
1 polymer ?
#
loop_
_entity_poly.entity_id
_entity_poly.type
_entity_poly.pdbx_seq_one_letter_code
_entity_poly.pdbx_strand_id
1 'polypeptide(L)'
;MRTNTAPALEGFVTGGGFERARQVDQIREAYALADSGGPEVKAAAQAAVVGDRAMLNDFIMVGQYVRQGLDDQRAAHDAQIAGMLQSGRRVADSASAMAADARAAHYRAVGSAARAAEFAAEARG
;
A
#
# COMPACT_ATOMS: atom_id res chain seq x y z
N MET A 1 3.76 -51.93 -11.25
CA MET A 1 2.45 -51.68 -11.90
C MET A 1 2.70 -50.93 -13.20
N ARG A 2 2.09 -51.34 -14.32
CA ARG A 2 2.15 -50.57 -15.59
C ARG A 2 1.20 -49.38 -15.46
N THR A 3 1.75 -48.19 -15.30
CA THR A 3 1.05 -46.94 -14.95
C THR A 3 0.54 -46.14 -16.15
N ASN A 4 0.65 -46.67 -17.36
CA ASN A 4 0.31 -45.97 -18.61
C ASN A 4 -0.69 -46.78 -19.45
N THR A 5 -1.78 -47.23 -18.82
CA THR A 5 -2.83 -48.04 -19.46
C THR A 5 -4.18 -47.34 -19.33
N ALA A 6 -5.10 -47.57 -20.27
CA ALA A 6 -6.44 -46.99 -20.22
C ALA A 6 -7.20 -47.33 -18.92
N PRO A 7 -7.14 -48.56 -18.37
CA PRO A 7 -7.76 -48.86 -17.07
C PRO A 7 -7.13 -48.11 -15.89
N ALA A 8 -5.82 -47.83 -15.94
CA ALA A 8 -5.16 -47.06 -14.88
C ALA A 8 -5.58 -45.58 -14.91
N LEU A 9 -5.74 -45.00 -16.11
CA LEU A 9 -6.27 -43.66 -16.28
C LEU A 9 -7.73 -43.57 -15.80
N GLU A 10 -8.57 -44.52 -16.20
CA GLU A 10 -9.96 -44.60 -15.77
C GLU A 10 -10.05 -44.66 -14.24
N GLY A 11 -9.29 -45.55 -13.58
CA GLY A 11 -9.25 -45.66 -12.13
C GLY A 11 -8.72 -44.39 -11.43
N PHE A 12 -7.83 -43.63 -12.06
CA PHE A 12 -7.38 -42.35 -11.52
C PHE A 12 -8.49 -41.28 -11.57
N VAL A 13 -9.20 -41.20 -12.70
CA VAL A 13 -10.27 -40.22 -12.90
C VAL A 13 -11.50 -40.56 -12.06
N THR A 14 -11.96 -41.81 -12.11
CA THR A 14 -13.21 -42.25 -11.45
C THR A 14 -13.00 -42.63 -9.99
N GLY A 15 -11.80 -43.10 -9.62
CA GLY A 15 -11.44 -43.49 -8.25
C GLY A 15 -10.96 -42.34 -7.35
N GLY A 16 -11.26 -41.08 -7.72
CA GLY A 16 -10.92 -39.89 -6.92
C GLY A 16 -9.43 -39.57 -6.85
N GLY A 17 -8.59 -40.17 -7.72
CA GLY A 17 -7.17 -39.83 -7.85
C GLY A 17 -6.98 -38.40 -8.35
N PHE A 18 -7.76 -38.00 -9.35
CA PHE A 18 -7.79 -36.63 -9.87
C PHE A 18 -8.12 -35.61 -8.78
N GLU A 19 -9.19 -35.85 -8.01
CA GLU A 19 -9.63 -34.96 -6.94
C GLU A 19 -8.57 -34.82 -5.84
N ARG A 20 -7.86 -35.89 -5.47
CA ARG A 20 -6.76 -35.82 -4.51
C ARG A 20 -5.57 -35.03 -5.05
N ALA A 21 -5.20 -35.25 -6.31
CA ALA A 21 -4.11 -34.51 -6.95
C ALA A 21 -4.41 -33.00 -6.99
N ARG A 22 -5.61 -32.63 -7.44
CA ARG A 22 -6.08 -31.24 -7.46
C ARG A 22 -6.01 -30.57 -6.10
N GLN A 23 -6.41 -31.26 -5.04
CA GLN A 23 -6.35 -30.70 -3.68
C GLN A 23 -4.91 -30.47 -3.23
N VAL A 24 -3.99 -31.40 -3.52
CA VAL A 24 -2.56 -31.22 -3.19
C VAL A 24 -1.97 -30.01 -3.93
N ASP A 25 -2.33 -29.83 -5.20
CA ASP A 25 -1.90 -28.68 -5.99
C ASP A 25 -2.45 -27.36 -5.42
N GLN A 26 -3.73 -27.32 -5.06
CA GLN A 26 -4.36 -26.16 -4.43
C GLN A 26 -3.72 -25.81 -3.07
N ILE A 27 -3.38 -26.81 -2.26
CA ILE A 27 -2.67 -26.59 -0.99
C ILE A 27 -1.31 -25.94 -1.25
N ARG A 28 -0.56 -26.42 -2.25
CA ARG A 28 0.75 -25.83 -2.62
C ARG A 28 0.60 -24.39 -3.08
N GLU A 29 -0.39 -24.11 -3.92
CA GLU A 29 -0.67 -22.74 -4.38
C GLU A 29 -1.03 -21.82 -3.21
N ALA A 30 -1.91 -22.28 -2.30
CA ALA A 30 -2.27 -21.51 -1.12
C ALA A 30 -1.06 -21.25 -0.20
N TYR A 31 -0.16 -22.22 -0.01
CA TYR A 31 1.09 -21.98 0.73
C TYR A 31 1.99 -20.95 0.05
N ALA A 32 2.11 -20.99 -1.28
CA ALA A 32 2.88 -20.00 -2.03
C ALA A 32 2.29 -18.59 -1.84
N LEU A 33 0.97 -18.45 -1.85
CA LEU A 33 0.27 -17.18 -1.60
C LEU A 33 0.38 -16.72 -0.14
N ALA A 34 0.40 -17.64 0.82
CA ALA A 34 0.65 -17.34 2.23
C ALA A 34 2.06 -16.77 2.47
N ASP A 35 3.04 -17.11 1.62
CA ASP A 35 4.41 -16.61 1.71
C ASP A 35 4.63 -15.31 0.91
N SER A 36 4.07 -15.23 -0.30
CA SER A 36 4.34 -14.17 -1.27
C SER A 36 3.27 -13.09 -1.39
N GLY A 37 2.04 -13.36 -0.96
CA GLY A 37 0.90 -12.45 -1.13
C GLY A 37 1.01 -11.15 -0.33
N GLY A 38 0.15 -10.19 -0.65
CA GLY A 38 -0.10 -9.03 0.21
C GLY A 38 -0.77 -9.42 1.55
N PRO A 39 -0.87 -8.51 2.53
CA PRO A 39 -1.39 -8.81 3.85
C PRO A 39 -2.76 -9.54 3.87
N GLU A 40 -3.71 -9.11 3.04
CA GLU A 40 -5.04 -9.72 2.96
C GLU A 40 -4.98 -11.08 2.25
N VAL A 41 -4.21 -11.20 1.18
CA VAL A 41 -4.00 -12.48 0.47
C VAL A 41 -3.37 -13.50 1.41
N LYS A 42 -2.35 -13.10 2.18
CA LYS A 42 -1.65 -13.97 3.13
C LYS A 42 -2.57 -14.51 4.20
N ALA A 43 -3.35 -13.63 4.84
CA ALA A 43 -4.29 -14.02 5.88
C ALA A 43 -5.34 -14.99 5.34
N ALA A 44 -5.90 -14.71 4.17
CA ALA A 44 -6.89 -15.57 3.54
C ALA A 44 -6.30 -16.93 3.09
N ALA A 45 -5.07 -16.94 2.56
CA ALA A 45 -4.38 -18.16 2.18
C ALA A 45 -4.13 -19.08 3.39
N GLN A 46 -3.69 -18.51 4.52
CA GLN A 46 -3.50 -19.25 5.77
C GLN A 46 -4.83 -19.85 6.27
N ALA A 47 -5.92 -19.08 6.23
CA ALA A 47 -7.25 -19.55 6.59
C ALA A 47 -7.75 -20.67 5.65
N ALA A 48 -7.45 -20.57 4.35
CA ALA A 48 -7.83 -21.55 3.35
C ALA A 48 -7.09 -22.89 3.53
N VAL A 49 -5.81 -22.86 3.90
CA VAL A 49 -5.00 -24.08 4.14
C VAL A 49 -5.50 -24.88 5.34
N VAL A 50 -5.95 -24.22 6.40
CA VAL A 50 -6.50 -24.88 7.60
C VAL A 50 -8.00 -25.18 7.49
N GLY A 51 -8.67 -24.62 6.48
CA GLY A 51 -10.08 -24.78 6.21
C GLY A 51 -10.42 -26.10 5.53
N ASP A 52 -11.70 -26.25 5.17
CA ASP A 52 -12.16 -27.40 4.40
C ASP A 52 -11.79 -27.28 2.90
N ARG A 53 -12.07 -28.36 2.16
CA ARG A 53 -11.78 -28.44 0.72
C ARG A 53 -12.54 -27.38 -0.09
N ALA A 54 -13.75 -27.00 0.32
CA ALA A 54 -14.55 -26.00 -0.37
C ALA A 54 -13.94 -24.60 -0.15
N MET A 55 -13.56 -24.27 1.08
CA MET A 55 -12.87 -23.03 1.42
C MET A 55 -11.55 -22.88 0.64
N LEU A 56 -10.75 -23.94 0.58
CA LEU A 56 -9.51 -23.93 -0.20
C LEU A 56 -9.79 -23.68 -1.69
N ASN A 57 -10.78 -24.38 -2.24
CA ASN A 57 -11.17 -24.21 -3.64
C ASN A 57 -11.65 -22.79 -3.93
N ASP A 58 -12.52 -22.24 -3.09
CA ASP A 58 -13.10 -20.93 -3.29
C ASP A 58 -12.05 -19.83 -3.16
N PHE A 59 -11.09 -20.00 -2.24
CA PHE A 59 -9.95 -19.12 -2.12
C PHE A 59 -9.11 -19.11 -3.41
N ILE A 60 -8.69 -20.29 -3.89
CA ILE A 60 -7.85 -20.39 -5.10
C ILE A 60 -8.58 -19.85 -6.34
N MET A 61 -9.87 -20.17 -6.48
CA MET A 61 -10.64 -19.80 -7.67
C MET A 61 -10.98 -18.31 -7.72
N VAL A 62 -11.33 -17.70 -6.58
CA VAL A 62 -11.88 -16.33 -6.55
C VAL A 62 -11.31 -15.52 -5.38
N GLY A 63 -11.25 -16.11 -4.19
CA GLY A 63 -10.92 -15.39 -2.97
C GLY A 63 -9.57 -14.66 -3.03
N GLN A 64 -8.54 -15.26 -3.63
CA GLN A 64 -7.22 -14.66 -3.76
C GLN A 64 -7.26 -13.33 -4.53
N TYR A 65 -8.06 -13.22 -5.58
CA TYR A 65 -8.17 -12.00 -6.39
C TYR A 65 -8.96 -10.91 -5.66
N VAL A 66 -10.00 -11.29 -4.92
CA VAL A 66 -10.75 -10.35 -4.07
C VAL A 66 -9.84 -9.75 -3.01
N ARG A 67 -9.01 -10.58 -2.37
CA ARG A 67 -8.05 -10.13 -1.35
C ARG A 67 -6.93 -9.29 -1.94
N GLN A 68 -6.40 -9.67 -3.11
CA GLN A 68 -5.44 -8.85 -3.84
C GLN A 68 -6.01 -7.46 -4.16
N GLY A 69 -7.28 -7.38 -4.55
CA GLY A 69 -7.95 -6.09 -4.77
C GLY A 69 -8.02 -5.20 -3.53
N LEU A 70 -8.17 -5.79 -2.33
CA LEU A 70 -8.12 -5.05 -1.07
C LEU A 70 -6.70 -4.56 -0.76
N ASP A 71 -5.69 -5.41 -1.00
CA ASP A 71 -4.28 -5.02 -0.86
C ASP A 71 -3.92 -3.86 -1.82
N ASP A 72 -4.35 -3.94 -3.08
CA ASP A 72 -4.14 -2.90 -4.10
C ASP A 72 -4.86 -1.59 -3.73
N GLN A 73 -6.12 -1.69 -3.26
CA GLN A 73 -6.87 -0.53 -2.79
C GLN A 73 -6.17 0.17 -1.62
N ARG A 74 -5.64 -0.62 -0.67
CA ARG A 74 -4.90 -0.09 0.47
C ARG A 74 -3.63 0.62 0.02
N ALA A 75 -2.87 0.02 -0.88
CA ALA A 75 -1.66 0.63 -1.44
C ALA A 75 -1.96 1.95 -2.16
N ALA A 76 -3.04 2.00 -2.95
CA ALA A 76 -3.46 3.22 -3.64
C ALA A 76 -3.88 4.33 -2.66
N HIS A 77 -4.64 3.97 -1.62
CA HIS A 77 -5.05 4.91 -0.57
C HIS A 77 -3.84 5.49 0.19
N ASP A 78 -2.89 4.64 0.57
CA ASP A 78 -1.69 5.08 1.29
C ASP A 78 -0.82 6.01 0.42
N ALA A 79 -0.70 5.71 -0.88
CA ALA A 79 -0.02 6.58 -1.84
C ALA A 79 -0.72 7.95 -1.97
N GLN A 80 -2.05 7.97 -1.98
CA GLN A 80 -2.83 9.20 -2.02
C GLN A 80 -2.59 10.07 -0.78
N ILE A 81 -2.61 9.48 0.43
CA ILE A 81 -2.32 10.20 1.67
C ILE A 81 -0.88 10.74 1.66
N ALA A 82 0.10 9.94 1.23
CA ALA A 82 1.48 10.38 1.13
C ALA A 82 1.63 11.60 0.20
N GLY A 83 0.93 11.60 -0.94
CA GLY A 83 0.89 12.74 -1.86
C GLY A 83 0.26 14.00 -1.26
N MET A 84 -0.83 13.85 -0.49
CA MET A 84 -1.45 14.96 0.24
C MET A 84 -0.50 15.55 1.29
N LEU A 85 0.17 14.70 2.07
CA LEU A 85 1.14 15.13 3.07
C LEU A 85 2.32 15.87 2.44
N GLN A 86 2.85 15.37 1.32
CA GLN A 86 3.92 16.04 0.59
C GLN A 86 3.48 17.42 0.09
N SER A 87 2.25 17.52 -0.43
CA SER A 87 1.69 18.80 -0.90
C SER A 87 1.53 19.79 0.25
N GLY A 88 1.00 19.34 1.39
CA GLY A 88 0.87 20.15 2.60
C GLY A 88 2.22 20.67 3.12
N ARG A 89 3.26 19.82 3.10
CA ARG A 89 4.62 20.24 3.47
C ARG A 89 5.15 21.35 2.57
N ARG A 90 5.00 21.24 1.25
CA ARG A 90 5.42 22.29 0.31
C ARG A 90 4.73 23.63 0.58
N VAL A 91 3.43 23.59 0.88
CA VAL A 91 2.66 24.79 1.25
C VAL A 91 3.19 25.39 2.55
N ALA A 92 3.44 24.57 3.57
CA ALA A 92 3.96 25.02 4.86
C ALA A 92 5.38 25.62 4.74
N ASP A 93 6.25 25.01 3.94
CA ASP A 93 7.61 25.49 3.67
C ASP A 93 7.57 26.85 2.97
N SER A 94 6.72 26.99 1.95
CA SER A 94 6.51 28.26 1.23
C SER A 94 5.97 29.35 2.16
N ALA A 95 4.95 29.05 2.96
CA ALA A 95 4.40 29.99 3.93
C ALA A 95 5.45 30.43 4.98
N SER A 96 6.30 29.50 5.41
CA SER A 96 7.40 29.79 6.35
C SER A 96 8.44 30.71 5.73
N ALA A 97 8.80 30.50 4.46
CA ALA A 97 9.71 31.38 3.72
C ALA A 97 9.11 32.79 3.55
N MET A 98 7.85 32.89 3.12
CA MET A 98 7.15 34.18 3.00
C MET A 98 7.08 34.93 4.34
N ALA A 99 6.82 34.22 5.44
CA ALA A 99 6.80 34.82 6.77
C ALA A 99 8.18 35.34 7.20
N ALA A 100 9.26 34.61 6.87
CA ALA A 100 10.63 35.05 7.13
C ALA A 100 10.97 36.32 6.33
N ASP A 101 10.62 36.36 5.05
CA ASP A 101 10.84 37.53 4.18
C ASP A 101 10.06 38.76 4.65
N ALA A 102 8.79 38.58 5.04
CA ALA A 102 7.96 39.65 5.59
C ALA A 102 8.54 40.22 6.89
N ARG A 103 9.05 39.35 7.79
CA ARG A 103 9.74 39.78 9.01
C ARG A 103 11.01 40.56 8.69
N ALA A 104 11.83 40.08 7.76
CA ALA A 104 13.03 40.79 7.34
C ALA A 104 12.71 42.17 6.73
N ALA A 105 11.68 42.27 5.90
CA ALA A 105 11.21 43.53 5.34
C ALA A 105 10.73 44.49 6.44
N HIS A 106 9.97 44.00 7.42
CA HIS A 106 9.53 44.80 8.56
C HIS A 106 10.72 45.40 9.34
N TYR A 107 11.73 44.59 9.69
CA TYR A 107 12.91 45.11 10.40
C TYR A 107 13.67 46.18 9.59
N ARG A 108 13.80 46.00 8.27
CA ARG A 108 14.41 47.03 7.40
C ARG A 108 13.61 48.33 7.38
N ALA A 109 12.28 48.24 7.35
CA ALA A 109 11.40 49.40 7.36
C ALA A 109 11.51 50.16 8.69
N VAL A 110 11.46 49.45 9.83
CA VAL A 110 11.63 50.03 11.17
C VAL A 110 13.00 50.70 11.31
N GLY A 111 14.08 50.04 10.89
CA GLY A 111 15.42 50.63 10.92
C GLY A 111 15.58 51.86 10.02
N SER A 112 14.89 51.89 8.88
CA SER A 112 14.89 53.07 7.99
C SER A 112 14.09 54.23 8.58
N ALA A 113 12.95 53.94 9.21
CA ALA A 113 12.16 54.94 9.92
C ALA A 113 12.92 55.56 11.11
N ALA A 114 13.65 54.76 11.88
CA ALA A 114 14.48 55.24 12.98
C ALA A 114 15.54 56.25 12.51
N ARG A 115 16.30 55.89 11.46
CA ARG A 115 17.30 56.81 10.86
C ARG A 115 16.68 58.10 10.32
N ALA A 116 15.51 58.01 9.70
CA ALA A 116 14.80 59.20 9.23
C ALA A 116 14.40 60.13 10.38
N ALA A 117 14.00 59.57 11.53
CA ALA A 117 13.67 60.34 12.72
C ALA A 117 14.91 61.03 13.32
N GLU A 118 16.07 60.35 13.35
CA GLU A 118 17.36 60.91 13.79
C GLU A 118 17.75 62.12 12.93
N PHE A 119 17.77 61.98 11.59
CA PHE A 119 18.08 63.10 10.70
C PHE A 119 17.10 64.27 10.85
N ALA A 120 15.82 64.00 11.07
CA ALA A 120 14.83 65.04 11.30
C ALA A 120 14.99 65.76 12.65
N ALA A 121 15.61 65.13 13.64
CA ALA A 121 15.95 65.75 14.92
C ALA A 121 17.20 66.63 14.76
N GLU A 122 18.24 66.13 14.09
CA GLU A 122 19.47 66.87 13.79
C GLU A 122 19.19 68.16 13.00
N ALA A 123 18.29 68.12 12.02
CA ALA A 123 17.94 69.30 11.22
C ALA A 123 17.15 70.38 12.00
N ARG A 124 16.68 70.10 13.21
CA ARG A 124 15.90 71.01 14.06
C ARG A 124 16.71 71.63 15.21
N GLY A 125 17.89 71.11 15.50
CA GLY A 125 18.84 71.66 16.48
C GLY A 125 19.83 72.61 15.83
#